data_AF-A0A496BIN3-F1
#
_entry.id   AF-A0A496BIN3-F1
#
_cell.length_a   1.000
_cell.length_b   1.000
_cell.length_c   1.000
_cell.angle_alpha   90.00
_cell.angle_beta   90.00
_cell.angle_gamma   90.00
#
_symmetry.space_group_name_H-M   'P 1'
#
loop_
_entity.id
_entity.type
_entity.pdbx_description
1 polymer ?
#
loop_
_entity_poly.entity_id
_entity_poly.type
_entity_poly.pdbx_seq_one_letter_code
_entity_poly.pdbx_strand_id
1 'polypeptide(L)'
;MKLQEEHKVFVVKHFARFMKLTDIVEAFMEEFEEDLPQFVGEDRFSVQELFEGLLEVDEGGEKQEFIEKFIEEHTEEFQKEYGDEADQKLNERVLEEYENDRLREAREHHNQHQREAEEGRQRHRKELQQNLFNRFRRLNIEHPQFPDKYRTLFQETRDEYCNNYRIHDLTASEKLTRELETLYGYQKQLIFQLDSPKEIEKHLNAAHHILKTILAHNALNAGQQVPDITPQNPKALKGSQKALPKPPKEDG
;
A
#
# COMPACT_ATOMS: atom_id res chain seq x y z
N MET A 1 -21.64 -15.41 -6.45
CA MET A 1 -21.19 -16.18 -7.65
C MET A 1 -20.17 -15.42 -8.49
N LYS A 2 -20.31 -14.10 -8.74
CA LYS A 2 -19.35 -13.30 -9.55
C LYS A 2 -17.90 -13.39 -9.06
N LEU A 3 -17.68 -13.07 -7.77
CA LEU A 3 -16.36 -13.16 -7.14
C LEU A 3 -15.69 -14.53 -7.29
N GLN A 4 -16.46 -15.63 -7.24
CA GLN A 4 -15.94 -16.97 -7.43
C GLN A 4 -15.46 -17.26 -8.87
N GLU A 5 -16.08 -16.66 -9.88
CA GLU A 5 -15.64 -16.81 -11.27
C GLU A 5 -14.46 -15.88 -11.57
N GLU A 6 -14.46 -14.66 -11.04
CA GLU A 6 -13.31 -13.73 -11.09
C GLU A 6 -12.07 -14.34 -10.44
N HIS A 7 -12.21 -15.00 -9.29
CA HIS A 7 -11.12 -15.75 -8.64
C HIS A 7 -10.49 -16.79 -9.56
N LYS A 8 -11.31 -17.54 -10.30
CA LYS A 8 -10.82 -18.61 -11.17
C LYS A 8 -10.12 -18.05 -12.39
N VAL A 9 -10.65 -16.97 -12.97
CA VAL A 9 -10.03 -16.24 -14.08
C VAL A 9 -8.70 -15.62 -13.63
N PHE A 10 -8.64 -15.02 -12.44
CA PHE A 10 -7.41 -14.46 -11.86
C PHE A 10 -6.32 -15.53 -11.68
N VAL A 11 -6.65 -16.66 -11.04
CA VAL A 11 -5.74 -17.79 -10.83
C VAL A 11 -5.19 -18.37 -12.15
N VAL A 12 -6.02 -18.39 -13.20
CA VAL A 12 -5.62 -18.83 -14.54
C VAL A 12 -4.73 -17.78 -15.22
N LYS A 13 -5.12 -16.48 -15.17
CA LYS A 13 -4.35 -15.37 -15.76
C LYS A 13 -2.99 -15.17 -15.09
N HIS A 14 -2.86 -15.44 -13.79
CA HIS A 14 -1.62 -15.26 -13.03
C HIS A 14 -0.81 -16.55 -12.89
N PHE A 15 -1.12 -17.55 -13.72
CA PHE A 15 -0.43 -18.84 -13.82
C PHE A 15 0.00 -19.40 -12.46
N ALA A 16 -0.95 -20.01 -11.75
CA ALA A 16 -0.74 -20.61 -10.42
C ALA A 16 0.44 -21.60 -10.27
N ARG A 17 1.10 -21.98 -11.37
CA ARG A 17 2.32 -22.80 -11.40
C ARG A 17 3.63 -22.01 -11.33
N PHE A 18 3.63 -20.72 -11.64
CA PHE A 18 4.83 -19.88 -11.69
C PHE A 18 4.92 -18.90 -10.51
N MET A 19 3.83 -18.66 -9.79
CA MET A 19 3.79 -17.78 -8.61
C MET A 19 3.58 -18.59 -7.33
N LYS A 20 4.16 -18.13 -6.21
CA LYS A 20 3.88 -18.74 -4.91
C LYS A 20 2.45 -18.38 -4.50
N LEU A 21 1.81 -19.26 -3.74
CA LEU A 21 0.46 -19.04 -3.23
C LEU A 21 0.34 -17.73 -2.42
N THR A 22 1.42 -17.33 -1.73
CA THR A 22 1.52 -16.03 -1.04
C THR A 22 1.39 -14.86 -2.00
N ASP A 23 2.11 -14.91 -3.12
CA ASP A 23 2.16 -13.83 -4.11
C ASP A 23 0.81 -13.70 -4.84
N ILE A 24 0.11 -14.81 -5.03
CA ILE A 24 -1.25 -14.84 -5.59
C ILE A 24 -2.24 -14.19 -4.62
N VAL A 25 -2.13 -14.47 -3.32
CA VAL A 25 -3.00 -13.87 -2.29
C VAL A 25 -2.76 -12.36 -2.21
N GLU A 26 -1.50 -11.92 -2.20
CA GLU A 26 -1.14 -10.51 -2.15
C GLU A 26 -1.65 -9.75 -3.38
N ALA A 27 -1.35 -10.24 -4.59
CA ALA A 27 -1.83 -9.62 -5.82
C ALA A 27 -3.37 -9.59 -5.89
N PHE A 28 -4.04 -10.61 -5.35
CA PHE A 28 -5.49 -10.63 -5.28
C PHE A 28 -6.04 -9.56 -4.31
N MET A 29 -5.41 -9.40 -3.14
CA MET A 29 -5.81 -8.38 -2.18
C MET A 29 -5.63 -6.96 -2.72
N GLU A 30 -4.62 -6.74 -3.55
CA GLU A 30 -4.36 -5.46 -4.22
C GLU A 30 -5.35 -5.19 -5.37
N GLU A 31 -5.61 -6.18 -6.22
CA GLU A 31 -6.48 -6.00 -7.40
C GLU A 31 -7.96 -5.82 -7.00
N PHE A 32 -8.40 -6.49 -5.93
CA PHE A 32 -9.81 -6.52 -5.50
C PHE A 32 -10.02 -5.86 -4.14
N GLU A 33 -9.20 -4.88 -3.76
CA GLU A 33 -9.26 -4.22 -2.44
C GLU A 33 -10.68 -3.72 -2.10
N GLU A 34 -11.38 -3.13 -3.07
CA GLU A 34 -12.73 -2.57 -2.91
C GLU A 34 -13.82 -3.64 -2.71
N ASP A 35 -13.60 -4.86 -3.22
CA ASP A 35 -14.54 -5.97 -3.13
C ASP A 35 -14.32 -6.83 -1.86
N LEU A 36 -13.23 -6.60 -1.13
CA LEU A 36 -12.93 -7.31 0.10
C LEU A 36 -13.81 -6.80 1.26
N PRO A 37 -14.14 -7.68 2.23
CA PRO A 37 -14.80 -7.24 3.45
C PRO A 37 -13.99 -6.13 4.13
N GLN A 38 -14.58 -4.95 4.28
CA GLN A 38 -13.91 -3.81 4.90
C GLN A 38 -13.84 -3.97 6.42
N PHE A 39 -12.78 -3.46 7.02
CA PHE A 39 -12.71 -3.31 8.47
C PHE A 39 -13.65 -2.19 8.90
N VAL A 40 -14.74 -2.54 9.59
CA VAL A 40 -15.62 -1.56 10.23
C VAL A 40 -15.06 -1.32 11.64
N GLY A 41 -14.26 -0.28 11.79
CA GLY A 41 -13.88 0.23 13.12
C GLY A 41 -14.99 1.13 13.66
N GLU A 42 -15.17 1.18 14.98
CA GLU A 42 -16.05 2.15 15.62
C GLU A 42 -15.59 3.58 15.30
N ASP A 43 -16.57 4.50 15.23
CA ASP A 43 -16.34 5.92 14.95
C ASP A 43 -15.29 6.48 15.91
N ARG A 44 -14.26 7.10 15.33
CA ARG A 44 -13.14 7.66 16.08
C ARG A 44 -13.54 9.04 16.58
N PHE A 45 -13.69 9.18 17.89
CA PHE A 45 -13.81 10.49 18.52
C PHE A 45 -12.52 11.29 18.32
N SER A 46 -12.68 12.56 17.94
CA SER A 46 -11.62 13.54 17.97
C SER A 46 -11.15 13.79 19.40
N VAL A 47 -9.92 14.28 19.56
CA VAL A 47 -9.42 14.71 20.88
C VAL A 47 -10.35 15.74 21.52
N GLN A 48 -10.98 16.58 20.69
CA GLN A 48 -11.87 17.63 21.15
C GLN A 48 -13.19 17.07 21.68
N GLU A 49 -13.81 16.10 21.01
CA GLU A 49 -15.01 15.40 21.51
C GLU A 49 -14.73 14.62 22.80
N LEU A 50 -13.55 14.00 22.91
CA LEU A 50 -13.15 13.32 24.15
C LEU A 50 -12.93 14.31 25.29
N PHE A 51 -12.28 15.45 25.01
CA PHE A 51 -12.04 16.50 25.99
C PHE A 51 -13.34 17.14 26.48
N GLU A 52 -14.25 17.48 25.56
CA GLU A 52 -15.57 18.01 25.88
C GLU A 52 -16.37 16.98 26.71
N GLY A 53 -16.32 15.70 26.36
CA GLY A 53 -16.93 14.64 27.16
C GLY A 53 -16.35 14.49 28.56
N LEU A 54 -15.02 14.60 28.73
CA LEU A 54 -14.38 14.56 30.05
C LEU A 54 -14.78 15.76 30.91
N LEU A 55 -14.91 16.95 30.32
CA LEU A 55 -15.39 18.14 31.02
C LEU A 55 -16.88 18.06 31.38
N GLU A 56 -17.71 17.38 30.58
CA GLU A 56 -19.14 17.19 30.84
C GLU A 56 -19.44 16.12 31.89
N VAL A 57 -18.60 15.07 31.96
CA VAL A 57 -18.79 13.93 32.89
C VAL A 57 -18.27 14.25 34.30
N ASP A 58 -17.36 15.21 34.45
CA ASP A 58 -16.86 15.64 35.75
C ASP A 58 -17.93 16.51 36.48
N GLU A 59 -18.93 15.84 37.06
CA GLU A 59 -19.94 16.42 37.96
C GLU A 59 -19.29 16.86 39.29
N GLY A 60 -18.43 17.88 39.22
CA GLY A 60 -17.90 18.65 40.35
C GLY A 60 -16.90 17.94 41.27
N GLY A 61 -17.02 16.64 41.48
CA GLY A 61 -16.24 15.89 42.48
C GLY A 61 -14.75 15.84 42.20
N GLU A 62 -14.34 15.37 41.03
CA GLU A 62 -12.91 15.19 40.72
C GLU A 62 -12.24 16.54 40.44
N LYS A 63 -12.93 17.46 39.77
CA LYS A 63 -12.46 18.84 39.60
C LYS A 63 -12.19 19.52 40.94
N GLN A 64 -13.09 19.38 41.89
CA GLN A 64 -12.96 20.02 43.19
C GLN A 64 -11.86 19.37 44.03
N GLU A 65 -11.71 18.04 43.97
CA GLU A 65 -10.60 17.32 44.60
C GLU A 65 -9.24 17.75 44.01
N PHE A 66 -9.14 17.90 42.68
CA PHE A 66 -7.93 18.40 42.03
C PHE A 66 -7.59 19.83 42.51
N ILE A 67 -8.59 20.71 42.53
CA ILE A 67 -8.41 22.10 42.95
C ILE A 67 -7.94 22.17 44.40
N GLU A 68 -8.59 21.44 45.31
CA GLU A 68 -8.24 21.42 46.74
C GLU A 68 -6.81 20.95 46.95
N LYS A 69 -6.41 19.85 46.28
CA LYS A 69 -5.05 19.32 46.37
C LYS A 69 -4.00 20.27 45.80
N PHE A 70 -4.27 20.87 44.63
CA PHE A 70 -3.33 21.81 44.01
C PHE A 70 -3.13 23.05 44.88
N ILE A 71 -4.21 23.60 45.44
CA ILE A 71 -4.15 24.74 46.36
C ILE A 71 -3.33 24.36 47.60
N GLU A 72 -3.61 23.22 48.23
CA GLU A 72 -2.86 22.76 49.41
C GLU A 72 -1.35 22.66 49.13
N GLU A 73 -0.97 22.14 47.95
CA GLU A 73 0.44 21.95 47.59
C GLU A 73 1.16 23.27 47.21
N HIS A 74 0.47 24.25 46.65
CA HIS A 74 1.11 25.42 45.99
C HIS A 74 0.87 26.76 46.69
N THR A 75 -0.01 26.83 47.70
CA THR A 75 -0.34 28.09 48.39
C THR A 75 0.90 28.77 48.97
N GLU A 76 1.77 28.05 49.66
CA GLU A 76 2.96 28.65 50.31
C GLU A 76 3.95 29.23 49.30
N GLU A 77 4.14 28.58 48.15
CA GLU A 77 5.01 29.09 47.07
C GLU A 77 4.43 30.35 46.45
N PHE A 78 3.14 30.34 46.13
CA PHE A 78 2.48 31.48 45.52
C PHE A 78 2.43 32.69 46.47
N GLN A 79 2.18 32.45 47.77
CA GLN A 79 2.21 33.51 48.79
C GLN A 79 3.59 34.17 48.87
N LYS A 80 4.65 33.39 48.72
CA LYS A 80 6.03 33.87 48.78
C LYS A 80 6.43 34.64 47.53
N GLU A 81 5.94 34.23 46.35
CA GLU A 81 6.30 34.83 45.07
C GLU A 81 5.45 36.06 44.72
N TYR A 82 4.14 36.01 44.98
CA TYR A 82 3.17 37.02 44.53
C TYR A 82 2.53 37.83 45.66
N GLY A 83 2.75 37.46 46.94
CA GLY A 83 2.28 38.23 48.09
C GLY A 83 0.77 38.40 48.12
N ASP A 84 0.30 39.63 47.97
CA ASP A 84 -1.13 39.98 48.02
C ASP A 84 -1.92 39.49 46.78
N GLU A 85 -1.23 39.20 45.66
CA GLU A 85 -1.85 38.68 44.43
C GLU A 85 -1.88 37.14 44.37
N ALA A 86 -1.35 36.46 45.40
CA ALA A 86 -1.16 35.01 45.41
C ALA A 86 -2.44 34.22 45.17
N ASP A 87 -3.54 34.56 45.86
CA ASP A 87 -4.81 33.84 45.74
C ASP A 87 -5.41 33.97 44.34
N GLN A 88 -5.28 35.13 43.70
CA GLN A 88 -5.76 35.33 42.34
C GLN A 88 -4.92 34.51 41.35
N LYS A 89 -3.60 34.57 41.47
CA LYS A 89 -2.68 33.83 40.60
C LYS A 89 -2.81 32.32 40.77
N LEU A 90 -3.02 31.86 42.00
CA LEU A 90 -3.24 30.45 42.30
C LEU A 90 -4.54 29.93 41.68
N ASN A 91 -5.63 30.71 41.78
CA ASN A 91 -6.92 30.35 41.17
C ASN A 91 -6.89 30.36 39.64
N GLU A 92 -6.17 31.31 39.02
CA GLU A 92 -5.96 31.30 37.56
C GLU A 92 -5.17 30.04 37.15
N ARG A 93 -4.10 29.72 37.89
CA ARG A 93 -3.20 28.62 37.55
C ARG A 93 -3.82 27.24 37.74
N VAL A 94 -4.60 27.04 38.81
CA VAL A 94 -5.22 25.73 39.09
C VAL A 94 -6.21 25.31 38.01
N LEU A 95 -6.96 26.27 37.45
CA LEU A 95 -7.89 26.00 36.37
C LEU A 95 -7.16 25.67 35.07
N GLU A 96 -6.08 26.39 34.74
CA GLU A 96 -5.22 26.08 33.59
C GLU A 96 -4.60 24.67 33.69
N GLU A 97 -4.07 24.30 34.86
CA GLU A 97 -3.45 22.99 35.06
C GLU A 97 -4.49 21.86 35.00
N TYR A 98 -5.68 22.07 35.55
CA TYR A 98 -6.77 21.10 35.45
C TYR A 98 -7.21 20.87 33.99
N GLU A 99 -7.39 21.95 33.21
CA GLU A 99 -7.72 21.83 31.78
C GLU A 99 -6.60 21.14 30.99
N ASN A 100 -5.34 21.44 31.30
CA ASN A 100 -4.19 20.78 30.68
C ASN A 100 -4.13 19.28 31.02
N ASP A 101 -4.48 18.91 32.25
CA ASP A 101 -4.54 17.52 32.68
C ASP A 101 -5.63 16.74 31.92
N ARG A 102 -6.85 17.29 31.84
CA ARG A 102 -7.94 16.70 31.06
C ARG A 102 -7.63 16.63 29.57
N LEU A 103 -6.95 17.64 29.02
CA LEU A 103 -6.49 17.60 27.63
C LEU A 103 -5.43 16.51 27.40
N ARG A 104 -4.55 16.29 28.38
CA ARG A 104 -3.57 15.19 28.34
C ARG A 104 -4.27 13.84 28.36
N GLU A 105 -5.23 13.62 29.25
CA GLU A 105 -6.04 12.40 29.30
C GLU A 105 -6.79 12.15 27.99
N ALA A 106 -7.44 13.18 27.43
CA ALA A 106 -8.14 13.08 26.15
C ALA A 106 -7.20 12.65 25.00
N ARG A 107 -5.96 13.17 24.99
CA ARG A 107 -4.94 12.76 24.01
C ARG A 107 -4.46 11.33 24.23
N GLU A 108 -4.30 10.91 25.47
CA GLU A 108 -3.91 9.54 25.81
C GLU A 108 -4.97 8.53 25.37
N HIS A 109 -6.24 8.80 25.67
CA HIS A 109 -7.39 8.02 25.20
C HIS A 109 -7.45 7.98 23.66
N HIS A 110 -7.30 9.13 23.00
CA HIS A 110 -7.30 9.18 21.55
C HIS A 110 -6.18 8.32 20.95
N ASN A 111 -4.97 8.42 21.48
CA ASN A 111 -3.82 7.63 21.04
C ASN A 111 -4.04 6.12 21.27
N GLN A 112 -4.65 5.75 22.38
CA GLN A 112 -5.01 4.35 22.67
C GLN A 112 -6.00 3.82 21.64
N HIS A 113 -7.11 4.53 21.40
CA HIS A 113 -8.09 4.15 20.38
C HIS A 113 -7.48 4.05 18.98
N GLN A 114 -6.54 4.95 18.63
CA GLN A 114 -5.83 4.85 17.36
C GLN A 114 -5.00 3.56 17.24
N ARG A 115 -4.28 3.19 18.31
CA ARG A 115 -3.49 1.94 18.36
C ARG A 115 -4.38 0.71 18.25
N GLU A 116 -5.45 0.65 19.03
CA GLU A 116 -6.40 -0.47 19.03
C GLU A 116 -7.04 -0.65 17.64
N ALA A 117 -7.42 0.45 16.98
CA ALA A 117 -7.98 0.38 15.64
C ALA A 117 -6.93 0.01 14.58
N GLU A 118 -5.67 0.40 14.75
CA GLU A 118 -4.59 -0.05 13.86
C GLU A 118 -4.30 -1.55 14.04
N GLU A 119 -4.24 -2.02 15.29
CA GLU A 119 -4.14 -3.45 15.60
C GLU A 119 -5.32 -4.25 15.02
N GLY A 120 -6.53 -3.72 15.15
CA GLY A 120 -7.74 -4.31 14.57
C GLY A 120 -7.64 -4.45 13.05
N ARG A 121 -7.22 -3.39 12.35
CA ARG A 121 -6.97 -3.44 10.90
C ARG A 121 -5.91 -4.47 10.52
N GLN A 122 -4.81 -4.55 11.28
CA GLN A 122 -3.76 -5.53 11.01
C GLN A 122 -4.24 -6.97 11.23
N ARG A 123 -5.03 -7.23 12.28
CA ARG A 123 -5.63 -8.56 12.54
C ARG A 123 -6.59 -8.95 11.43
N HIS A 124 -7.50 -8.05 11.06
CA HIS A 124 -8.45 -8.26 9.95
C HIS A 124 -7.73 -8.57 8.63
N ARG A 125 -6.68 -7.81 8.30
CA ARG A 125 -5.88 -8.06 7.10
C ARG A 125 -5.24 -9.46 7.12
N LYS A 126 -4.69 -9.89 8.25
CA LYS A 126 -4.10 -11.23 8.41
C LYS A 126 -5.14 -12.34 8.27
N GLU A 127 -6.34 -12.15 8.83
CA GLU A 127 -7.44 -13.10 8.71
C GLU A 127 -7.93 -13.23 7.26
N LEU A 128 -8.09 -12.11 6.55
CA LEU A 128 -8.40 -12.11 5.12
C LEU A 128 -7.33 -12.85 4.32
N GLN A 129 -6.06 -12.55 4.57
CA GLN A 129 -4.94 -13.22 3.93
C GLN A 129 -4.98 -14.73 4.16
N GLN A 130 -5.20 -15.18 5.39
CA GLN A 130 -5.30 -16.60 5.73
C GLN A 130 -6.51 -17.29 5.07
N ASN A 131 -7.65 -16.61 5.02
CA ASN A 131 -8.86 -17.12 4.38
C ASN A 131 -8.69 -17.26 2.87
N LEU A 132 -8.13 -16.24 2.22
CA LEU A 132 -7.78 -16.26 0.79
C LEU A 132 -6.74 -17.33 0.50
N PHE A 133 -5.70 -17.45 1.32
CA PHE A 133 -4.68 -18.49 1.20
C PHE A 133 -5.31 -19.89 1.22
N ASN A 134 -6.16 -20.17 2.20
CA ASN A 134 -6.86 -21.45 2.30
C ASN A 134 -7.78 -21.71 1.10
N ARG A 135 -8.42 -20.66 0.56
CA ARG A 135 -9.31 -20.76 -0.59
C ARG A 135 -8.53 -21.01 -1.88
N PHE A 136 -7.45 -20.26 -2.11
CA PHE A 136 -6.58 -20.42 -3.27
C PHE A 136 -5.76 -21.70 -3.22
N ARG A 137 -5.44 -22.22 -2.03
CA ARG A 137 -4.83 -23.55 -1.89
C ARG A 137 -5.67 -24.65 -2.56
N ARG A 138 -6.99 -24.58 -2.44
CA ARG A 138 -7.92 -25.51 -3.13
C ARG A 138 -8.05 -25.21 -4.62
N LEU A 139 -7.68 -23.99 -5.03
CA LEU A 139 -7.61 -23.53 -6.41
C LEU A 139 -6.21 -23.72 -7.03
N ASN A 140 -5.28 -24.35 -6.32
CA ASN A 140 -4.03 -24.80 -6.92
C ASN A 140 -4.34 -25.85 -7.98
N ILE A 141 -3.84 -25.65 -9.20
CA ILE A 141 -4.10 -26.55 -10.33
C ILE A 141 -3.60 -27.98 -10.09
N GLU A 142 -2.62 -28.17 -9.21
CA GLU A 142 -2.10 -29.48 -8.84
C GLU A 142 -2.95 -30.16 -7.74
N HIS A 143 -3.85 -29.41 -7.08
CA HIS A 143 -4.70 -29.94 -6.02
C HIS A 143 -5.76 -30.89 -6.62
N PRO A 144 -6.03 -32.08 -6.02
CA PRO A 144 -6.95 -33.07 -6.59
C PRO A 144 -8.39 -32.57 -6.80
N GLN A 145 -8.86 -31.66 -5.95
CA GLN A 145 -10.22 -31.11 -6.03
C GLN A 145 -10.36 -29.94 -7.04
N PHE A 146 -9.29 -29.56 -7.76
CA PHE A 146 -9.36 -28.52 -8.76
C PHE A 146 -10.20 -28.99 -9.96
N PRO A 147 -11.21 -28.22 -10.43
CA PRO A 147 -12.11 -28.68 -11.48
C PRO A 147 -11.40 -28.89 -12.82
N ASP A 148 -11.64 -30.03 -13.45
CA ASP A 148 -10.94 -30.45 -14.67
C ASP A 148 -11.10 -29.47 -15.83
N LYS A 149 -12.27 -28.85 -16.00
CA LYS A 149 -12.50 -27.85 -17.06
C LYS A 149 -11.49 -26.69 -17.02
N TYR A 150 -11.07 -26.26 -15.83
CA TYR A 150 -10.08 -25.19 -15.68
C TYR A 150 -8.64 -25.73 -15.74
N ARG A 151 -8.40 -27.01 -15.41
CA ARG A 151 -7.12 -27.66 -15.72
C ARG A 151 -6.90 -27.67 -17.22
N THR A 152 -7.91 -28.09 -17.98
CA THR A 152 -7.87 -28.12 -19.44
C THR A 152 -7.62 -26.74 -20.01
N LEU A 153 -8.39 -25.73 -19.59
CA LEU A 153 -8.17 -24.34 -20.03
C LEU A 153 -6.75 -23.85 -19.73
N PHE A 154 -6.23 -24.09 -18.52
CA PHE A 154 -4.86 -23.75 -18.19
C PHE A 154 -3.84 -24.49 -19.07
N GLN A 155 -4.06 -25.78 -19.30
CA GLN A 155 -3.20 -26.60 -20.16
C GLN A 155 -3.18 -26.03 -21.58
N GLU A 156 -4.36 -25.72 -22.14
CA GLU A 156 -4.52 -25.10 -23.46
C GLU A 156 -3.83 -23.75 -23.54
N THR A 157 -4.04 -22.85 -22.57
CA THR A 157 -3.38 -21.53 -22.56
C THR A 157 -1.87 -21.65 -22.38
N ARG A 158 -1.40 -22.58 -21.55
CA ARG A 158 0.03 -22.86 -21.35
C ARG A 158 0.65 -23.42 -22.63
N ASP A 159 -0.04 -24.36 -23.28
CA ASP A 159 0.44 -25.00 -24.49
C ASP A 159 0.41 -24.00 -25.66
N GLU A 160 -0.62 -23.16 -25.76
CA GLU A 160 -0.67 -22.01 -26.67
C GLU A 160 0.51 -21.06 -26.43
N TYR A 161 0.78 -20.69 -25.17
CA TYR A 161 1.95 -19.89 -24.82
C TYR A 161 3.26 -20.56 -25.27
N CYS A 162 3.41 -21.85 -24.97
CA CYS A 162 4.60 -22.61 -25.32
C CYS A 162 4.78 -22.82 -26.81
N ASN A 163 3.70 -22.88 -27.58
CA ASN A 163 3.73 -23.10 -29.02
C ASN A 163 3.93 -21.80 -29.81
N ASN A 164 3.31 -20.71 -29.36
CA ASN A 164 3.26 -19.45 -30.12
C ASN A 164 4.33 -18.45 -29.70
N TYR A 165 4.79 -18.51 -28.45
CA TYR A 165 5.62 -17.45 -27.87
C TYR A 165 6.94 -17.96 -27.30
N ARG A 166 7.00 -19.19 -26.79
CA ARG A 166 8.21 -19.73 -26.18
C ARG A 166 9.23 -20.13 -27.25
N ILE A 167 10.40 -19.49 -27.24
CA ILE A 167 11.56 -20.04 -27.97
C ILE A 167 12.00 -21.35 -27.28
N HIS A 168 11.84 -22.48 -27.98
CA HIS A 168 12.06 -23.83 -27.45
C HIS A 168 13.50 -24.14 -27.01
N ASP A 169 14.47 -23.31 -27.41
CA ASP A 169 15.87 -23.49 -27.07
C ASP A 169 16.46 -22.17 -26.58
N LEU A 170 16.71 -22.07 -25.28
CA LEU A 170 17.36 -20.92 -24.64
C LEU A 170 18.84 -21.19 -24.33
N THR A 171 19.40 -22.32 -24.80
CA THR A 171 20.79 -22.69 -24.51
C THR A 171 21.81 -21.78 -25.21
N ALA A 172 21.42 -21.21 -26.35
CA ALA A 172 22.18 -20.18 -27.02
C ALA A 172 21.81 -18.80 -26.45
N SER A 173 22.83 -18.08 -25.99
CA SER A 173 22.70 -16.76 -25.35
C SER A 173 21.90 -15.74 -26.17
N GLU A 174 22.03 -15.80 -27.51
CA GLU A 174 21.32 -14.95 -28.47
C GLU A 174 19.81 -15.20 -28.49
N LYS A 175 19.38 -16.45 -28.25
CA LYS A 175 17.96 -16.83 -28.21
C LYS A 175 17.28 -16.30 -26.94
N LEU A 176 18.00 -16.28 -25.82
CA LEU A 176 17.55 -15.65 -24.58
C LEU A 176 17.43 -14.13 -24.72
N THR A 177 18.43 -13.47 -25.32
CA THR A 177 18.36 -12.03 -25.62
C THR A 177 17.15 -11.72 -26.48
N ARG A 178 16.92 -12.50 -27.54
CA ARG A 178 15.81 -12.30 -28.48
C ARG A 178 14.44 -12.50 -27.84
N GLU A 179 14.30 -13.46 -26.92
CA GLU A 179 13.09 -13.64 -26.11
C GLU A 179 12.82 -12.41 -25.24
N LEU A 180 13.85 -11.92 -24.54
CA LEU A 180 13.75 -10.73 -23.70
C LEU A 180 13.42 -9.47 -24.51
N GLU A 181 13.99 -9.31 -25.70
CA GLU A 181 13.67 -8.21 -26.63
C GLU A 181 12.21 -8.26 -27.09
N THR A 182 11.69 -9.46 -27.31
CA THR A 182 10.28 -9.67 -27.68
C THR A 182 9.35 -9.28 -26.53
N LEU A 183 9.68 -9.69 -25.29
CA LEU A 183 8.94 -9.29 -24.09
C LEU A 183 9.01 -7.77 -23.86
N TYR A 184 10.17 -7.15 -24.08
CA TYR A 184 10.32 -5.70 -24.02
C TYR A 184 9.42 -4.99 -25.04
N GLY A 185 9.38 -5.49 -26.28
CA GLY A 185 8.50 -4.98 -27.34
C GLY A 185 7.02 -5.05 -26.95
N TYR A 186 6.60 -6.17 -26.35
CA TYR A 186 5.23 -6.34 -25.86
C TYR A 186 4.86 -5.33 -24.75
N GLN A 187 5.74 -5.16 -23.75
CA GLN A 187 5.50 -4.16 -22.69
C GLN A 187 5.42 -2.75 -23.25
N LYS A 188 6.28 -2.40 -24.21
CA LYS A 188 6.27 -1.09 -24.87
C LYS A 188 4.96 -0.85 -25.63
N GLN A 189 4.44 -1.86 -26.33
CA GLN A 189 3.17 -1.76 -27.03
C GLN A 189 2.01 -1.54 -26.07
N LEU A 190 1.97 -2.26 -24.94
CA LEU A 190 0.95 -2.06 -23.90
C LEU A 190 0.99 -0.64 -23.32
N ILE A 191 2.18 -0.09 -23.05
CA ILE A 191 2.32 1.30 -22.56
C ILE A 191 1.64 2.31 -23.50
N PHE A 192 1.69 2.11 -24.82
CA PHE A 192 1.04 3.01 -25.80
C PHE A 192 -0.46 2.75 -25.98
N GLN A 193 -0.99 1.62 -25.50
CA GLN A 193 -2.39 1.23 -25.64
C GLN A 193 -3.21 1.48 -24.37
N LEU A 194 -2.54 1.76 -23.24
CA LEU A 194 -3.17 1.99 -21.95
C LEU A 194 -3.34 3.48 -21.68
N ASP A 195 -4.47 3.86 -21.09
CA ASP A 195 -4.78 5.25 -20.71
C ASP A 195 -4.55 5.51 -19.21
N SER A 196 -4.42 4.46 -18.41
CA SER A 196 -4.26 4.55 -16.95
C SER A 196 -2.81 4.85 -16.57
N PRO A 197 -2.51 5.98 -15.89
CA PRO A 197 -1.15 6.32 -15.48
C PRO A 197 -0.49 5.26 -14.58
N LYS A 198 -1.27 4.60 -13.71
CA LYS A 198 -0.78 3.55 -12.81
C LYS A 198 -0.39 2.29 -13.58
N GLU A 199 -1.19 1.89 -14.56
CA GLU A 199 -0.89 0.73 -15.39
C GLU A 199 0.29 1.02 -16.32
N ILE A 200 0.33 2.22 -16.91
CA ILE A 200 1.49 2.71 -17.66
C ILE A 200 2.76 2.58 -16.83
N GLU A 201 2.76 3.08 -15.57
CA GLU A 201 3.92 3.02 -14.68
C GLU A 201 4.35 1.57 -14.38
N LYS A 202 3.40 0.67 -14.11
CA LYS A 202 3.66 -0.76 -13.90
C LYS A 202 4.34 -1.40 -15.11
N HIS A 203 3.82 -1.17 -16.30
CA HIS A 203 4.38 -1.72 -17.54
C HIS A 203 5.72 -1.07 -17.91
N LEU A 204 5.93 0.20 -17.57
CA LEU A 204 7.19 0.93 -17.78
C LEU A 204 8.29 0.40 -16.86
N ASN A 205 7.98 0.11 -15.59
CA ASN A 205 8.90 -0.56 -14.67
C ASN A 205 9.28 -1.96 -15.15
N ALA A 206 8.29 -2.75 -15.61
CA ALA A 206 8.55 -4.07 -16.19
C ALA A 206 9.45 -3.99 -17.43
N ALA A 207 9.17 -3.08 -18.36
CA ALA A 207 10.00 -2.85 -19.54
C ALA A 207 11.45 -2.47 -19.16
N HIS A 208 11.62 -1.62 -18.15
CA HIS A 208 12.94 -1.22 -17.65
C HIS A 208 13.73 -2.39 -17.06
N HIS A 209 13.09 -3.25 -16.27
CA HIS A 209 13.73 -4.45 -15.72
C HIS A 209 14.15 -5.45 -16.80
N ILE A 210 13.32 -5.63 -17.83
CA ILE A 210 13.65 -6.48 -18.98
C ILE A 210 14.87 -5.91 -19.71
N LEU A 211 14.88 -4.60 -19.99
CA LEU A 211 15.99 -3.93 -20.65
C LEU A 211 17.31 -4.04 -19.86
N LYS A 212 17.27 -3.86 -18.54
CA LYS A 212 18.43 -4.08 -17.66
C LYS A 212 18.97 -5.51 -17.77
N THR A 213 18.07 -6.48 -17.77
CA THR A 213 18.43 -7.90 -17.88
C THR A 213 19.10 -8.19 -19.23
N ILE A 214 18.58 -7.62 -20.32
CA ILE A 214 19.20 -7.71 -21.66
C ILE A 214 20.62 -7.13 -21.63
N LEU A 215 20.79 -5.93 -21.09
CA LEU A 215 22.09 -5.24 -21.03
C LEU A 215 23.10 -5.99 -20.16
N ALA A 216 22.69 -6.46 -18.98
CA ALA A 216 23.53 -7.25 -18.09
C ALA A 216 23.97 -8.56 -18.76
N HIS A 217 23.04 -9.26 -19.40
CA HIS A 217 23.32 -10.50 -20.12
C HIS A 217 24.28 -10.28 -21.30
N ASN A 218 24.06 -9.24 -22.11
CA ASN A 218 24.94 -8.89 -23.22
C ASN A 218 26.35 -8.47 -22.75
N ALA A 219 26.44 -7.71 -21.65
CA ALA A 219 27.73 -7.34 -21.05
C ALA A 219 28.50 -8.56 -20.52
N LEU A 220 27.80 -9.51 -19.87
CA LEU A 220 28.40 -10.78 -19.43
C LEU A 220 28.89 -11.62 -20.60
N ASN A 221 28.13 -11.72 -21.69
CA ASN A 221 28.55 -12.42 -22.91
C ASN A 221 29.75 -11.76 -23.61
N ALA A 222 29.85 -10.43 -23.55
CA ALA A 222 30.97 -9.67 -24.11
C ALA A 222 32.21 -9.62 -23.18
N GLY A 223 32.14 -10.21 -21.98
CA GLY A 223 33.21 -10.17 -20.98
C GLY A 223 33.44 -8.78 -20.36
N GLN A 224 32.43 -7.90 -20.38
CA GLN A 224 32.49 -6.54 -19.85
C GLN A 224 31.83 -6.45 -18.45
N GLN A 225 32.34 -5.56 -17.59
CA GLN A 225 31.67 -5.26 -16.32
C GLN A 225 30.32 -4.57 -16.59
N VAL A 226 29.25 -5.08 -15.97
CA VAL A 226 27.90 -4.54 -16.11
C VAL A 226 27.84 -3.15 -15.47
N PRO A 227 27.56 -2.07 -16.21
CA PRO A 227 27.41 -0.74 -15.62
C PRO A 227 26.14 -0.69 -14.76
N ASP A 228 26.23 -0.08 -13.59
CA ASP A 228 25.10 0.13 -12.69
C ASP A 228 24.18 1.23 -13.24
N ILE A 229 23.10 0.84 -13.91
CA ILE A 229 22.13 1.78 -14.48
C ILE A 229 21.03 2.02 -13.45
N THR A 230 21.26 2.98 -12.56
CA THR A 230 20.20 3.51 -11.69
C THR A 230 19.09 4.11 -12.56
N PRO A 231 17.80 3.94 -12.21
CA PRO A 231 16.71 4.49 -13.01
C PRO A 231 16.86 6.01 -13.13
N GLN A 232 16.90 6.54 -14.36
CA GLN A 232 16.85 7.98 -14.53
C GLN A 232 15.49 8.48 -14.05
N ASN A 233 15.58 9.47 -13.16
CA ASN A 233 14.48 10.16 -12.50
C ASN A 233 13.38 10.53 -13.53
N PRO A 234 12.08 10.23 -13.28
CA PRO A 234 10.98 10.50 -14.22
C PRO A 234 10.81 11.98 -14.61
N LYS A 235 11.51 12.90 -13.94
CA LYS A 235 11.59 14.32 -14.31
C LYS A 235 12.28 14.58 -15.65
N ALA A 236 13.09 13.65 -16.19
CA ALA A 236 13.79 13.84 -17.46
C ALA A 236 12.86 13.81 -18.71
N LEU A 237 11.66 13.22 -18.59
CA LEU A 237 10.71 13.12 -19.71
C LEU A 237 9.90 14.42 -19.97
N LYS A 238 9.98 15.42 -19.09
CA LYS A 238 9.30 16.73 -19.31
C LYS A 238 10.06 17.68 -20.24
N GLY A 239 11.32 17.38 -20.60
CA GLY A 239 12.14 18.22 -21.48
C GLY A 239 11.87 18.04 -22.99
N SER A 240 11.24 16.93 -23.39
CA SER A 240 11.23 16.50 -24.80
C SER A 240 9.95 16.85 -25.59
N GLN A 241 8.98 17.54 -24.98
CA GLN A 241 7.76 17.98 -25.68
C GLN A 241 7.87 19.33 -26.42
N LYS A 242 9.07 19.89 -26.59
CA LYS A 242 9.31 21.07 -27.45
C LYS A 242 10.23 20.74 -28.61
N ALA A 243 9.72 20.00 -29.60
CA ALA A 243 10.11 20.12 -31.01
C ALA A 243 9.27 19.17 -31.88
N LEU A 244 8.00 19.49 -32.10
CA LEU A 244 7.34 19.01 -33.32
C LEU A 244 7.55 20.06 -34.40
N PRO A 245 8.21 19.73 -35.52
CA PRO A 245 8.32 20.66 -36.64
C PRO A 245 6.92 20.85 -37.24
N LYS A 246 6.57 22.12 -37.53
CA LYS A 246 5.33 22.45 -38.23
C LYS A 246 5.31 21.76 -39.61
N PRO A 247 4.16 21.23 -40.05
CA PRO A 247 4.03 20.71 -41.40
C PRO A 247 4.25 21.84 -42.43
N PRO A 248 4.77 21.50 -43.62
CA PRO A 248 5.05 22.48 -44.66
C PRO A 248 3.75 23.17 -45.07
N LYS A 249 3.83 24.48 -45.31
CA LYS A 249 2.77 25.21 -45.99
C LYS A 249 2.72 24.71 -47.43
N GLU A 250 1.55 24.22 -47.84
CA GLU A 250 1.24 24.06 -49.25
C GLU A 250 1.07 25.46 -49.84
N ASP A 251 2.05 25.87 -50.66
CA ASP A 251 1.90 26.95 -51.62
C ASP A 251 1.49 26.30 -52.95
N GLY A 252 0.26 26.56 -53.42
CA GLY A 252 -0.25 26.10 -54.72
C GLY A 252 -1.75 25.90 -54.76
#